data_AF-A0A4U9DHN5-F1
#
_entry.id   AF-A0A4U9DHN5-F1
#
_cell.length_a   1.000
_cell.length_b   1.000
_cell.length_c   1.000
_cell.angle_alpha   90.00
_cell.angle_beta   90.00
_cell.angle_gamma   90.00
#
_symmetry.space_group_name_H-M   'P 1'
#
loop_
_entity.id
_entity.type
_entity.pdbx_description
1 polymer ?
#
loop_
_entity_poly.entity_id
_entity_poly.type
_entity_poly.pdbx_seq_one_letter_code
_entity_poly.pdbx_strand_id
1 'polypeptide(L)'
;MGSACTTWISNPGHEQKKANIYKGKITRIEPSLEAAFVDYGAERHGFLPLKEIAREYFPASYNAHGRPNIKDVLREGQEVIVQIDKEERGNKGAALTTFISLAGSYLVLMPNNPRAGGISRRIRG
;
A
#
# COMPACT_ATOMS: atom_id res chain seq x y z
N MET A 1 -25.14 -16.38 33.27
CA MET A 1 -24.49 -16.94 32.07
C MET A 1 -23.92 -15.77 31.28
N GLY A 2 -22.60 -15.57 31.32
CA GLY A 2 -21.96 -14.47 30.59
C GLY A 2 -21.84 -14.82 29.12
N SER A 3 -22.57 -14.11 28.26
CA SER A 3 -22.39 -14.21 26.81
C SER A 3 -21.02 -13.66 26.44
N ALA A 4 -20.17 -14.47 25.81
CA ALA A 4 -18.96 -13.98 25.19
C ALA A 4 -19.33 -13.00 24.07
N CYS A 5 -18.90 -11.73 24.18
CA CYS A 5 -19.23 -10.71 23.19
C CYS A 5 -18.28 -10.70 21.97
N THR A 6 -17.05 -11.21 22.11
CA THR A 6 -16.10 -11.39 21.00
C THR A 6 -14.95 -12.29 21.45
N THR A 7 -14.58 -13.26 20.61
CA THR A 7 -13.41 -14.12 20.79
C THR A 7 -12.59 -14.07 19.51
N TRP A 8 -11.29 -13.85 19.63
CA TRP A 8 -10.34 -13.94 18.53
C TRP A 8 -9.44 -15.16 18.75
N ILE A 9 -9.26 -15.96 17.70
CA ILE A 9 -8.36 -17.13 17.69
C ILE A 9 -7.27 -16.86 16.66
N SER A 10 -6.01 -16.89 17.08
CA SER A 10 -4.85 -16.79 16.20
C SER A 10 -4.11 -18.12 16.20
N ASN A 11 -3.88 -18.69 15.01
CA ASN A 11 -3.10 -19.92 14.87
C ASN A 11 -1.69 -19.55 14.41
N PRO A 12 -0.61 -20.00 15.09
CA PRO A 12 0.76 -19.57 14.82
C PRO A 12 1.30 -19.92 13.41
N GLY A 13 0.58 -20.74 12.64
CA GLY A 13 0.94 -21.07 11.24
C GLY A 13 0.26 -20.20 10.17
N HIS A 14 -0.61 -19.26 10.53
CA HIS A 14 -1.41 -18.47 9.57
C HIS A 14 -1.29 -16.97 9.88
N GLU A 15 -0.09 -16.43 9.69
CA GLU A 15 0.18 -15.01 9.87
C GLU A 15 -0.44 -14.21 8.71
N GLN A 16 -1.47 -13.40 9.04
CA GLN A 16 -2.04 -12.44 8.08
C GLN A 16 -1.04 -11.29 7.90
N LYS A 17 -0.54 -11.12 6.68
CA LYS A 17 0.41 -10.05 6.32
C LYS A 17 -0.30 -8.80 5.81
N LYS A 18 -1.61 -8.86 5.58
CA LYS A 18 -2.43 -7.73 5.17
C LYS A 18 -2.24 -6.54 6.12
N ALA A 19 -2.11 -5.35 5.54
CA ALA A 19 -1.90 -4.07 6.22
C ALA A 19 -0.54 -3.89 6.91
N ASN A 20 0.37 -4.88 6.87
CA ASN A 20 1.75 -4.68 7.31
C ASN A 20 2.45 -3.63 6.45
N ILE A 21 3.34 -2.86 7.09
CA ILE A 21 4.10 -1.78 6.48
C ILE A 21 5.58 -2.19 6.46
N TYR A 22 6.20 -2.06 5.29
CA TYR A 22 7.59 -2.41 5.07
C TYR A 22 8.33 -1.25 4.39
N LYS A 23 9.64 -1.19 4.63
CA LYS A 23 10.55 -0.42 3.78
C LYS A 23 11.01 -1.32 2.65
N GLY A 24 10.68 -0.97 1.42
CA GLY A 24 11.02 -1.75 0.24
C GLY A 24 11.95 -0.99 -0.71
N LYS A 25 12.62 -1.72 -1.59
CA LYS A 25 13.49 -1.19 -2.63
C LYS A 25 12.91 -1.49 -4.00
N ILE A 26 12.85 -0.49 -4.88
CA ILE A 26 12.39 -0.69 -6.26
C ILE A 26 13.42 -1.55 -7.01
N THR A 27 12.97 -2.68 -7.54
CA THR A 27 13.81 -3.64 -8.26
C THR A 27 13.76 -3.44 -9.76
N ARG A 28 12.57 -3.19 -10.31
CA ARG A 28 12.36 -2.87 -11.72
C ARG A 28 11.15 -1.99 -11.92
N ILE A 29 11.15 -1.24 -13.00
CA ILE A 29 10.04 -0.38 -13.42
C ILE A 29 9.48 -0.92 -14.74
N GLU A 30 8.17 -1.19 -14.78
CA GLU A 30 7.45 -1.72 -15.94
C GLU A 30 6.43 -0.69 -16.47
N PRO A 31 6.78 0.13 -17.47
CA PRO A 31 5.90 1.16 -18.00
C PRO A 31 4.66 0.58 -18.69
N SER A 32 4.82 -0.59 -19.32
CA SER A 32 3.72 -1.31 -19.99
C SER A 32 2.61 -1.69 -19.03
N LEU A 33 2.94 -1.90 -17.75
CA LEU A 33 1.98 -2.20 -16.68
C LEU A 33 1.64 -0.94 -15.85
N GLU A 34 2.23 0.20 -16.17
CA GLU A 34 2.21 1.42 -15.35
C GLU A 34 2.52 1.11 -13.88
N ALA A 35 3.52 0.27 -13.61
CA ALA A 35 3.82 -0.26 -12.28
C ALA A 35 5.31 -0.53 -12.04
N ALA A 36 5.69 -0.58 -10.76
CA ALA A 36 7.03 -0.92 -10.31
C ALA A 36 6.97 -2.17 -9.43
N PHE A 37 8.03 -2.98 -9.46
CA PHE A 37 8.18 -4.10 -8.55
C PHE A 37 9.08 -3.71 -7.38
N VAL A 38 8.65 -4.05 -6.17
CA VAL A 38 9.32 -3.67 -4.93
C VAL A 38 9.76 -4.94 -4.22
N ASP A 39 11.04 -5.02 -3.88
CA ASP A 39 11.54 -5.99 -2.91
C ASP A 39 11.31 -5.44 -1.51
N TYR A 40 10.52 -6.15 -0.73
CA TYR A 40 10.16 -5.81 0.65
C TYR A 40 10.54 -6.93 1.63
N GLY A 41 11.40 -7.86 1.20
CA GLY A 41 11.86 -9.00 2.01
C GLY A 41 11.01 -10.27 1.91
N ALA A 42 10.12 -10.36 0.92
CA ALA A 42 9.38 -11.58 0.60
C ALA A 42 10.02 -12.34 -0.58
N GLU A 43 9.70 -13.63 -0.74
CA GLU A 43 10.18 -14.43 -1.88
C GLU A 43 9.74 -13.86 -3.22
N ARG A 44 8.56 -13.23 -3.27
CA ARG A 44 8.01 -12.61 -4.49
C ARG A 44 8.02 -11.10 -4.33
N HIS A 45 8.50 -10.42 -5.36
CA HIS A 45 8.47 -8.96 -5.38
C HIS A 45 7.01 -8.49 -5.41
N GLY A 46 6.72 -7.46 -4.62
CA GLY A 46 5.41 -6.84 -4.58
C GLY A 46 5.17 -5.98 -5.81
N PHE A 47 3.91 -5.81 -6.16
CA PHE A 47 3.44 -5.03 -7.29
C PHE A 47 2.92 -3.67 -6.81
N LEU A 48 3.61 -2.60 -7.18
CA LEU A 48 3.26 -1.21 -6.83
C LEU A 48 2.83 -0.45 -8.10
N PRO A 49 1.53 -0.28 -8.36
CA PRO A 49 1.05 0.46 -9.53
C PRO A 49 1.18 1.97 -9.34
N LEU A 50 1.34 2.71 -10.45
CA LEU A 50 1.53 4.16 -10.47
C LEU A 50 0.46 4.93 -9.68
N LYS A 51 -0.80 4.47 -9.75
CA LYS A 51 -1.93 5.09 -9.03
C LYS A 51 -1.83 5.00 -7.51
N GLU A 52 -0.99 4.10 -6.98
CA GLU A 52 -0.79 3.85 -5.55
C GLU A 52 0.51 4.51 -5.04
N ILE A 53 1.12 5.39 -5.84
CA ILE A 53 2.33 6.14 -5.49
C ILE A 53 1.94 7.53 -4.98
N ALA A 54 2.33 7.84 -3.75
CA ALA A 54 2.14 9.13 -3.13
C ALA A 54 3.04 10.18 -3.78
N ARG A 55 2.53 11.41 -3.87
CA ARG A 55 3.22 12.54 -4.51
C ARG A 55 4.57 12.89 -3.86
N GLU A 56 4.76 12.50 -2.60
CA GLU A 56 6.04 12.67 -1.90
C GLU A 56 7.21 11.93 -2.55
N TYR A 57 6.93 10.84 -3.27
CA TYR A 57 7.95 10.07 -3.99
C TYR A 57 8.22 10.62 -5.40
N PHE A 58 7.47 11.63 -5.86
CA PHE A 58 7.67 12.25 -7.16
C PHE A 58 8.83 13.24 -7.07
N PRO A 59 9.60 13.44 -8.16
CA PRO A 59 10.63 14.46 -8.20
C PRO A 59 10.06 15.86 -7.93
N ALA A 60 10.79 16.70 -7.18
CA ALA A 60 10.35 18.06 -6.83
C ALA A 60 10.02 18.93 -8.07
N SER A 61 10.66 18.67 -9.20
CA SER A 61 10.47 19.39 -10.46
C SER A 61 9.34 18.81 -11.33
N TYR A 62 8.52 17.90 -10.80
CA TYR A 62 7.50 17.21 -11.59
C TYR A 62 6.33 18.16 -11.92
N ASN A 63 6.38 18.73 -13.12
CA ASN A 63 5.27 19.50 -13.70
C ASN A 63 4.11 18.54 -14.01
N ALA A 64 2.98 18.71 -13.32
CA ALA A 64 1.77 17.90 -13.49
C ALA A 64 1.02 18.15 -14.83
N HIS A 65 1.75 18.49 -15.89
CA HIS A 65 1.22 18.69 -17.23
C HIS A 65 1.09 17.33 -17.95
N GLY A 66 0.06 16.56 -17.57
CA GLY A 66 -0.30 15.29 -18.23
C GLY A 66 -0.36 14.09 -17.29
N ARG A 67 -0.62 12.90 -17.87
CA ARG A 67 -0.54 11.62 -17.14
C ARG A 67 0.94 11.30 -16.88
N PRO A 68 1.34 11.09 -15.63
CA PRO A 68 2.74 10.80 -15.32
C PRO A 68 3.18 9.46 -15.88
N ASN A 69 4.39 9.40 -16.44
CA ASN A 69 5.03 8.14 -16.78
C ASN A 69 5.77 7.63 -15.54
N ILE A 70 5.58 6.37 -15.18
CA ILE A 70 6.24 5.79 -14.00
C ILE A 70 7.77 5.85 -14.07
N LYS A 71 8.36 5.85 -15.27
CA LYS A 71 9.80 6.02 -15.48
C LYS A 71 10.32 7.38 -15.02
N ASP A 72 9.48 8.41 -15.07
CA ASP A 72 9.85 9.77 -14.66
C ASP A 72 9.59 9.99 -13.17
N VAL A 73 8.75 9.13 -12.56
CA VAL A 73 8.35 9.23 -11.16
C VAL A 73 9.30 8.47 -10.24
N LEU A 74 9.67 7.24 -10.61
CA LEU A 74 10.45 6.34 -9.77
C LEU A 74 11.80 5.99 -10.41
N ARG A 75 12.76 5.60 -9.57
CA ARG A 75 14.06 5.09 -10.01
C ARG A 75 14.31 3.69 -9.45
N GLU A 76 14.99 2.86 -10.24
CA GLU A 76 15.47 1.57 -9.74
C GLU A 76 16.45 1.79 -8.58
N GLY A 77 16.29 0.97 -7.54
CA GLY A 77 17.03 1.08 -6.29
C GLY A 77 16.54 2.14 -5.31
N GLN A 78 15.53 2.95 -5.66
CA GLN A 78 14.90 3.88 -4.73
C GLN A 78 14.19 3.14 -3.61
N GLU A 79 14.34 3.63 -2.38
CA GLU A 79 13.64 3.11 -1.21
C GLU A 79 12.27 3.77 -1.08
N VAL A 80 11.26 2.96 -0.77
CA VAL A 80 9.85 3.39 -0.63
C VAL A 80 9.22 2.71 0.57
N ILE A 81 8.36 3.44 1.30
CA ILE A 81 7.52 2.84 2.35
C ILE A 81 6.26 2.31 1.69
N VAL A 82 5.98 1.03 1.90
CA VAL A 82 4.86 0.31 1.27
C VAL A 82 4.01 -0.41 2.30
N GLN A 83 2.70 -0.40 2.10
CA GLN A 83 1.73 -1.20 2.84
C GLN A 83 1.17 -2.29 1.93
N ILE A 84 0.95 -3.48 2.48
CA ILE A 84 0.27 -4.57 1.77
C ILE A 84 -1.24 -4.28 1.71
N ASP A 85 -1.74 -3.92 0.53
CA ASP A 85 -3.17 -3.78 0.25
C ASP A 85 -3.82 -5.16 0.04
N LYS A 86 -3.17 -6.01 -0.78
CA LYS A 86 -3.61 -7.38 -1.05
C LYS A 86 -2.44 -8.34 -0.89
N GLU A 87 -2.68 -9.41 -0.13
CA GLU A 87 -1.71 -10.48 0.05
C GLU A 87 -1.40 -11.20 -1.27
N GLU A 88 -0.29 -11.92 -1.27
CA GLU A 88 0.13 -12.76 -2.38
C GLU A 88 -0.96 -13.79 -2.69
N ARG A 89 -1.30 -13.94 -3.97
CA ARG A 89 -2.32 -14.89 -4.41
C ARG A 89 -1.79 -15.76 -5.54
N GLY A 90 -1.65 -17.04 -5.26
CA GLY A 90 -1.14 -18.03 -6.22
C GLY A 90 0.26 -17.63 -6.69
N ASN A 91 0.39 -17.32 -7.98
CA ASN A 91 1.67 -16.92 -8.58
C ASN A 91 1.93 -15.41 -8.60
N LYS A 92 1.01 -14.58 -8.09
CA LYS A 92 1.16 -13.11 -8.10
C LYS A 92 1.70 -12.63 -6.76
N GLY A 93 2.71 -11.75 -6.81
CA GLY A 93 3.20 -11.02 -5.63
C GLY A 93 2.13 -10.12 -5.03
N ALA A 94 2.40 -9.62 -3.81
CA ALA A 94 1.45 -8.81 -3.05
C ALA A 94 1.18 -7.49 -3.76
N ALA A 95 -0.05 -6.99 -3.70
CA ALA A 95 -0.34 -5.64 -4.16
C ALA A 95 0.04 -4.64 -3.07
N LEU A 96 0.86 -3.67 -3.43
CA LEU A 96 1.43 -2.68 -2.52
C LEU A 96 0.84 -1.30 -2.78
N THR A 97 0.81 -0.48 -1.73
CA THR A 97 0.48 0.94 -1.81
C THR A 97 1.41 1.77 -0.94
N THR A 98 1.75 2.97 -1.39
CA THR A 98 2.47 3.96 -0.56
C THR A 98 1.51 4.89 0.19
N PHE A 99 0.20 4.77 -0.08
CA PHE A 99 -0.84 5.43 0.69
C PHE A 99 -1.10 4.67 1.99
N ILE A 100 -0.22 4.90 2.96
CA ILE A 100 -0.32 4.26 4.27
C ILE A 100 -1.65 4.62 4.92
N SER A 101 -2.33 3.60 5.44
CA SER A 101 -3.55 3.72 6.23
C SER A 101 -3.33 3.11 7.61
N LEU A 102 -3.56 3.92 8.64
CA LEU A 102 -3.45 3.54 10.04
C LEU A 102 -4.85 3.55 10.64
N ALA A 103 -5.48 2.38 10.66
CA ALA A 103 -6.82 2.21 11.21
C ALA A 103 -6.76 2.05 12.74
N GLY A 104 -7.34 2.99 13.46
CA GLY A 104 -7.63 2.89 14.89
C GLY A 104 -9.08 2.48 15.14
N SER A 105 -9.46 2.32 16.41
CA SER A 105 -10.81 1.91 16.79
C SER A 105 -11.91 2.89 16.36
N TYR A 106 -11.58 4.19 16.22
CA TYR A 106 -12.56 5.25 15.97
C TYR A 106 -12.32 6.04 14.67
N LEU A 107 -11.09 6.02 14.17
CA LEU A 107 -10.69 6.80 13.00
C LEU A 107 -9.69 6.01 12.15
N VAL A 108 -9.56 6.38 10.89
CA VAL A 108 -8.50 5.91 10.00
C VAL A 108 -7.67 7.12 9.60
N LEU A 109 -6.38 7.09 9.92
CA LEU A 109 -5.45 8.14 9.50
C LEU A 109 -4.78 7.74 8.19
N MET A 110 -4.80 8.63 7.21
CA MET A 110 -4.13 8.47 5.91
C MET A 110 -3.15 9.63 5.68
N PRO A 111 -1.94 9.57 6.28
CA PRO A 111 -1.00 10.70 6.24
C PRO A 111 -0.58 11.06 4.81
N ASN A 112 -0.51 10.07 3.93
CA ASN A 112 0.03 10.23 2.57
C ASN A 112 -1.05 10.58 1.53
N ASN A 113 -2.32 10.72 1.94
CA ASN A 113 -3.42 11.04 1.04
C ASN A 113 -4.30 12.18 1.61
N PRO A 114 -3.99 13.46 1.29
CA PRO A 114 -4.77 14.59 1.79
C PRO A 114 -6.20 14.65 1.26
N ARG A 115 -6.54 13.84 0.25
CA ARG A 115 -7.89 13.73 -0.32
C ARG A 115 -8.70 12.60 0.31
N ALA A 116 -8.07 11.71 1.06
CA ALA A 116 -8.77 10.64 1.76
C ALA A 116 -9.32 11.16 3.08
N GLY A 117 -10.64 11.28 3.15
CA GLY A 117 -11.37 11.70 4.34
C GLY A 117 -12.87 11.55 4.12
N GLY A 118 -13.61 11.30 5.19
CA GLY A 118 -15.06 11.13 5.13
C GLY A 118 -15.63 10.55 6.41
N ILE A 119 -16.95 10.68 6.55
CA ILE A 119 -17.69 10.09 7.66
C ILE A 119 -18.14 8.68 7.26
N SER A 120 -18.11 7.74 8.19
CA SER A 120 -18.59 6.38 7.95
C SER A 120 -20.01 6.40 7.36
N ARG A 121 -20.21 5.72 6.22
CA ARG A 121 -21.53 5.61 5.57
C ARG A 121 -22.62 4.97 6.45
N ARG A 122 -22.22 4.35 7.56
CA ARG A 122 -23.14 3.79 8.57
C ARG A 122 -23.74 4.86 9.48
N ILE A 123 -23.13 6.04 9.53
CA ILE A 123 -23.67 7.20 10.25
C ILE A 123 -24.66 7.86 9.30
N ARG A 124 -25.95 7.58 9.51
CA ARG A 124 -27.05 8.40 9.00
C ARG A 124 -27.46 9.37 10.11
N GLY A 125 -27.59 10.64 9.76
CA GLY A 125 -28.20 11.66 10.63
C GLY A 125 -29.71 11.57 10.62
#